data_AF-A0A7Z9SLN4-F1
#
_entry.id   AF-A0A7Z9SLN4-F1
#
_cell.length_a   1.000
_cell.length_b   1.000
_cell.length_c   1.000
_cell.angle_alpha   90.00
_cell.angle_beta   90.00
_cell.angle_gamma   90.00
#
_symmetry.space_group_name_H-M   'P 1'
#
loop_
_entity.id
_entity.type
_entity.pdbx_description
1 polymer ?
#
loop_
_entity_poly.entity_id
_entity_poly.type
_entity_poly.pdbx_seq_one_letter_code
_entity_poly.pdbx_strand_id
1 'polypeptide(L)'
;MDNLKLIDQFLDHYWLSSGASKNTLSAYRSDLKLFSKWLNNSLTSVSDAIISDYFKHRQLSSSTQARILTCLRIFYQYLIT
;
A
#
# COMPACT_ATOMS: atom_id res chain seq x y z
N MET A 1 13.29 3.83 -8.85
CA MET A 1 11.94 3.64 -9.42
C MET A 1 11.02 4.67 -8.80
N ASP A 2 10.17 5.30 -9.58
CA ASP A 2 9.17 6.22 -9.05
C ASP A 2 8.10 5.40 -8.30
N ASN A 3 7.93 5.63 -7.00
CA ASN A 3 6.94 4.91 -6.18
C ASN A 3 5.53 5.04 -6.77
N LEU A 4 5.19 6.16 -7.42
CA LEU A 4 3.88 6.34 -8.05
C LEU A 4 3.68 5.40 -9.23
N LYS A 5 4.73 5.21 -10.05
CA LYS A 5 4.69 4.25 -11.16
C LYS A 5 4.50 2.82 -10.66
N LEU A 6 5.16 2.45 -9.57
CA LEU A 6 5.03 1.13 -8.96
C LEU A 6 3.62 0.89 -8.40
N ILE A 7 3.04 1.90 -7.74
CA ILE A 7 1.67 1.86 -7.24
C ILE A 7 0.68 1.66 -8.40
N ASP A 8 0.86 2.40 -9.50
CA ASP A 8 -0.06 2.31 -10.64
C ASP A 8 0.03 0.93 -11.33
N GLN A 9 1.24 0.39 -11.53
CA GLN A 9 1.43 -0.98 -12.04
C GLN A 9 0.77 -2.04 -11.15
N PHE A 10 0.93 -1.92 -9.83
CA PHE A 10 0.27 -2.78 -8.87
C PHE A 10 -1.26 -2.71 -9.00
N LEU A 11 -1.83 -1.51 -9.09
CA LEU A 11 -3.28 -1.33 -9.15
C LEU A 11 -3.87 -1.90 -10.45
N ASP A 12 -3.18 -1.74 -11.57
CA ASP A 12 -3.59 -2.33 -12.85
C ASP A 12 -3.57 -3.86 -12.78
N HIS A 13 -2.50 -4.43 -12.22
CA HIS A 13 -2.40 -5.88 -12.00
C HIS A 13 -3.49 -6.40 -11.05
N TYR A 14 -3.66 -5.74 -9.91
CA TYR A 14 -4.65 -6.13 -8.91
C TYR A 14 -6.09 -6.04 -9.46
N TRP A 15 -6.38 -5.01 -10.27
CA TRP A 15 -7.68 -4.88 -10.92
C TRP A 15 -7.96 -6.03 -11.88
N LEU A 16 -6.98 -6.38 -12.74
CA LEU A 16 -7.10 -7.49 -13.69
C LEU A 16 -7.30 -8.84 -12.99
N SER A 17 -6.62 -9.08 -11.87
CA SER A 17 -6.68 -10.36 -11.16
C SER A 17 -7.87 -10.51 -10.22
N SER A 18 -8.30 -9.44 -9.54
CA SER A 18 -9.33 -9.51 -8.48
C SER A 18 -10.71 -9.01 -8.91
N GLY A 19 -10.81 -8.27 -10.02
CA GLY A 19 -12.04 -7.58 -10.40
C GLY A 19 -12.46 -6.49 -9.39
N ALA A 20 -11.52 -5.96 -8.60
CA ALA A 20 -11.80 -5.00 -7.54
C ALA A 20 -12.58 -3.77 -8.05
N SER A 21 -13.51 -3.30 -7.21
CA SER A 21 -14.28 -2.09 -7.50
C SER A 21 -13.39 -0.85 -7.54
N LYS A 22 -13.85 0.19 -8.27
CA LYS A 22 -13.17 1.50 -8.34
C LYS A 22 -12.91 2.11 -6.95
N ASN A 23 -13.83 1.90 -6.01
CA ASN A 23 -13.70 2.39 -4.63
C ASN A 23 -12.55 1.69 -3.90
N THR A 24 -12.40 0.38 -4.10
CA THR A 24 -11.30 -0.40 -3.49
C THR A 24 -9.95 0.03 -4.06
N LEU A 25 -9.86 0.18 -5.39
CA LEU A 25 -8.65 0.68 -6.05
C LEU A 25 -8.28 2.08 -5.59
N SER A 26 -9.26 2.99 -5.48
CA SER A 26 -9.05 4.35 -4.99
C SER A 26 -8.55 4.37 -3.54
N ALA A 27 -9.13 3.53 -2.69
CA ALA A 27 -8.73 3.39 -1.30
C ALA A 27 -7.28 2.89 -1.18
N TYR A 28 -6.92 1.83 -1.90
CA TYR A 28 -5.56 1.28 -1.91
C TYR A 28 -4.54 2.26 -2.49
N ARG A 29 -4.91 2.96 -3.58
CA ARG A 29 -4.06 4.01 -4.16
C ARG A 29 -3.75 5.11 -3.14
N SER A 30 -4.78 5.52 -2.40
CA SER A 30 -4.64 6.55 -1.38
C SER A 30 -3.75 6.07 -0.23
N ASP A 31 -3.96 4.86 0.27
CA ASP A 31 -3.14 4.28 1.33
C ASP A 31 -1.66 4.19 0.93
N LEU A 32 -1.36 3.65 -0.26
CA LEU A 32 0.00 3.47 -0.74
C LEU A 32 0.69 4.80 -1.03
N LYS A 33 0.00 5.79 -1.59
CA LYS A 33 0.55 7.13 -1.80
C LYS A 33 0.88 7.80 -0.47
N LEU A 34 0.00 7.68 0.50
CA LEU A 34 0.19 8.24 1.84
C LEU A 34 1.35 7.56 2.57
N PHE A 35 1.47 6.24 2.45
CA PHE A 35 2.58 5.49 3.00
C PHE A 35 3.91 5.85 2.32
N SER A 36 3.96 5.87 0.98
CA SER A 36 5.13 6.30 0.21
C SER A 36 5.59 7.71 0.56
N LYS A 37 4.65 8.64 0.74
CA LYS A 37 4.98 10.02 1.10
C LYS A 37 5.61 10.12 2.49
N TRP A 38 5.12 9.32 3.44
CA TRP A 38 5.67 9.27 4.80
C TRP A 38 7.03 8.57 4.85
N LEU A 39 7.18 7.48 4.10
CA LEU A 39 8.40 6.66 4.06
C LEU A 39 9.63 7.43 3.60
N ASN A 40 9.44 8.42 2.71
CA ASN A 40 10.51 9.22 2.10
C ASN A 40 11.64 8.36 1.47
N ASN A 41 11.32 7.13 1.06
CA ASN A 41 12.22 6.15 0.48
C ASN A 41 11.45 5.23 -0.49
N SER A 42 12.14 4.31 -1.15
CA SER A 42 11.54 3.35 -2.07
C SER A 42 10.58 2.39 -1.35
N LEU A 43 9.40 2.18 -1.94
CA LEU A 43 8.43 1.18 -1.45
C LEU A 43 8.98 -0.25 -1.47
N THR A 44 10.05 -0.50 -2.24
CA THR A 44 10.73 -1.81 -2.33
C THR A 44 11.67 -2.10 -1.17
N SER A 45 12.00 -1.11 -0.33
CA SER A 45 12.94 -1.25 0.78
C SER A 45 12.25 -0.93 2.12
N VAL A 46 11.28 -1.79 2.46
CA VAL A 46 10.45 -1.64 3.66
C VAL A 46 10.58 -2.88 4.53
N SER A 47 10.72 -2.67 5.84
CA SER A 47 10.74 -3.71 6.87
C SER A 47 9.51 -3.61 7.78
N ASP A 48 9.23 -4.66 8.55
CA ASP A 48 8.16 -4.66 9.55
C ASP A 48 8.27 -3.49 10.55
N ALA A 49 9.50 -3.11 10.92
CA ALA A 49 9.73 -1.97 11.82
C ALA A 49 9.18 -0.66 11.23
N ILE A 50 9.41 -0.43 9.93
CA ILE A 50 8.93 0.75 9.21
C ILE A 50 7.40 0.77 9.14
N ILE A 51 6.77 -0.39 8.90
CA ILE A 51 5.30 -0.50 8.86
C ILE A 51 4.70 -0.22 10.25
N SER A 52 5.30 -0.78 11.30
CA SER A 52 4.90 -0.50 12.70
C SER A 52 5.02 0.99 13.02
N ASP A 53 6.13 1.64 12.65
CA ASP A 53 6.35 3.05 12.92
C ASP A 53 5.37 3.96 12.16
N TYR A 54 4.98 3.58 10.94
CA TYR A 54 3.92 4.27 10.22
C TYR A 54 2.58 4.24 10.96
N PHE A 55 2.18 3.08 11.50
CA PHE A 55 0.94 2.95 12.25
C PHE A 55 0.97 3.73 13.57
N LYS A 56 2.10 3.72 14.28
CA LYS A 56 2.30 4.56 15.47
C LYS A 56 2.20 6.05 15.14
N HIS A 57 2.78 6.49 14.03
CA HIS A 57 2.74 7.88 13.61
C HIS A 57 1.31 8.36 13.30
N ARG A 58 0.52 7.55 12.60
CA ARG A 58 -0.82 7.98 12.15
C ARG A 58 -1.95 7.84 13.16
N GLN A 59 -1.81 7.02 14.21
CA GLN A 59 -2.84 6.82 15.25
C GLN A 59 -4.24 6.54 14.67
N LEU A 60 -4.34 5.59 13.74
CA LEU A 60 -5.57 5.29 13.01
C LEU A 60 -6.51 4.36 13.78
N SER A 61 -7.80 4.36 13.43
CA SER A 61 -8.74 3.35 13.93
C SER A 61 -8.32 1.93 13.53
N SER A 62 -8.67 0.94 14.34
CA SER A 62 -8.36 -0.48 14.08
C SER A 62 -8.87 -0.94 12.71
N SER A 63 -10.05 -0.47 12.29
CA SER A 63 -10.62 -0.78 10.97
C SER A 63 -9.78 -0.23 9.83
N THR A 64 -9.27 0.99 9.97
CA THR A 64 -8.40 1.62 8.96
C THR A 64 -7.04 0.94 8.90
N GLN A 65 -6.47 0.60 10.06
CA GLN A 65 -5.22 -0.14 10.14
C GLN A 65 -5.33 -1.51 9.46
N ALA A 66 -6.40 -2.25 9.72
CA ALA A 66 -6.65 -3.55 9.07
C ALA A 66 -6.72 -3.43 7.55
N ARG A 67 -7.43 -2.41 7.03
CA ARG A 67 -7.51 -2.14 5.58
C ARG A 67 -6.14 -1.84 4.97
N ILE A 68 -5.35 -0.96 5.60
CA ILE A 68 -4.00 -0.63 5.14
C ILE A 68 -3.10 -1.86 5.19
N LEU A 69 -3.16 -2.66 6.26
CA LEU A 69 -2.35 -3.86 6.40
C LEU A 69 -2.67 -4.88 5.30
N THR A 70 -3.96 -5.07 4.98
CA THR A 70 -4.39 -5.90 3.85
C THR A 70 -3.86 -5.35 2.52
N CYS A 71 -3.95 -4.04 2.30
CA CYS A 71 -3.39 -3.40 1.11
C CYS A 71 -1.88 -3.63 0.98
N LEU A 72 -1.11 -3.38 2.05
CA LEU A 72 0.35 -3.60 2.06
C LEU A 72 0.71 -5.07 1.82
N ARG A 73 0.00 -6.02 2.45
CA ARG A 73 0.24 -7.45 2.24
C ARG A 73 0.09 -7.85 0.78
N ILE A 74 -1.01 -7.44 0.14
CA ILE A 74 -1.26 -7.75 -1.27
C ILE A 74 -0.23 -7.06 -2.17
N PHE A 75 0.13 -5.81 -1.87
CA PHE A 75 1.15 -5.07 -2.61
C PHE A 75 2.52 -5.74 -2.54
N TYR A 76 2.98 -6.13 -1.34
CA TYR A 76 4.27 -6.82 -1.18
C TYR A 76 4.27 -8.22 -1.76
N GLN A 77 3.13 -8.93 -1.75
CA GLN A 77 3.00 -10.20 -2.44
C GLN A 77 3.16 -10.05 -3.95
N TYR A 78 2.60 -8.98 -4.54
CA TYR A 78 2.81 -8.64 -5.95
C TYR A 78 4.29 -8.36 -6.27
N LEU A 79 5.05 -7.73 -5.37
CA LEU A 79 6.48 -7.45 -5.61
C LEU A 79 7.39 -8.70 -5.57
N ILE A 80 6.91 -9.78 -4.95
CA ILE A 80 7.64 -11.06 -4.87
C ILE A 80 7.29 -11.96 -6.07
N THR A 81 6.22 -11.65 -6.79
CA THR A 81 5.73 -12.40 -7.96
C THR A 81 6.41 -11.93 -9.23
#